data_AF-A0A7K2Z8F8-F1
#
_entry.id   AF-A0A7K2Z8F8-F1
#
_cell.length_a   1.000
_cell.length_b   1.000
_cell.length_c   1.000
_cell.angle_alpha   90.00
_cell.angle_beta   90.00
_cell.angle_gamma   90.00
#
_symmetry.space_group_name_H-M   'P 1'
#
loop_
_entity.id
_entity.type
_entity.pdbx_description
1 polymer ?
#
loop_
_entity_poly.entity_id
_entity_poly.type
_entity_poly.pdbx_seq_one_letter_code
_entity_poly.pdbx_strand_id
1 'polypeptide(L)'
;GIGPSPDKMLQGRLFAYGDAHRYRVGINADHLPVNRPHATEARTNSRDGFLYDGRHKGTKNYEPNSFGGPVQTDRPLWQPVPVNGATGNTEAPAHAEDDDFVQAGTLYRLMSEDEKVRLIDNLAGFISQVSRDGIAERAIDNFRQADGDFGKRLEAAVQALRG
;
A
#
# COMPACT_ATOMS: atom_id res chain seq x y z
N GLY A 1 9.49 -3.72 18.09
CA GLY A 1 10.39 -4.52 17.23
C GLY A 1 10.20 -4.23 15.76
N ILE A 2 8.97 -3.95 15.33
CA ILE A 2 8.59 -3.52 13.99
C ILE A 2 7.59 -2.36 14.20
N GLY A 3 7.62 -1.33 13.35
CA GLY A 3 6.72 -0.17 13.43
C GLY A 3 6.57 0.51 12.07
N PRO A 4 5.57 1.39 11.91
CA PRO A 4 5.34 2.06 10.64
C PRO A 4 6.39 3.15 10.38
N SER A 5 6.77 3.33 9.11
CA SER A 5 7.53 4.50 8.64
C SER A 5 6.59 5.69 8.40
N PRO A 6 7.13 6.93 8.24
CA PRO A 6 6.32 8.10 7.91
C PRO A 6 5.84 8.15 6.43
N ASP A 7 5.92 7.04 5.69
CA ASP A 7 5.41 6.93 4.32
C ASP A 7 3.88 7.21 4.30
N LYS A 8 3.45 8.22 3.52
CA LYS A 8 2.05 8.65 3.45
C LYS A 8 1.11 7.55 2.98
N MET A 9 1.55 6.71 2.04
CA MET A 9 0.76 5.57 1.56
C MET A 9 0.65 4.50 2.63
N LEU A 10 1.74 4.21 3.37
CA LEU A 10 1.69 3.28 4.50
C LEU A 10 0.75 3.77 5.60
N GLN A 11 0.81 5.05 5.96
CA GLN A 11 -0.06 5.65 6.98
C GLN A 11 -1.55 5.49 6.63
N GLY A 12 -1.94 5.70 5.36
CA GLY A 12 -3.31 5.45 4.91
C GLY A 12 -3.73 3.98 5.03
N ARG A 13 -2.81 3.04 4.75
CA ARG A 13 -3.07 1.60 4.85
C ARG A 13 -3.30 1.13 6.29
N LEU A 14 -2.65 1.74 7.29
CA LEU A 14 -2.89 1.40 8.70
C LEU A 14 -4.37 1.55 9.09
N PHE A 15 -5.06 2.54 8.52
CA PHE A 15 -6.49 2.72 8.68
C PHE A 15 -7.30 1.80 7.76
N ALA A 16 -7.01 1.83 6.45
CA ALA A 16 -7.88 1.28 5.41
C ALA A 16 -8.17 -0.22 5.56
N TYR A 17 -7.18 -1.03 5.94
CA TYR A 17 -7.38 -2.48 6.02
C TYR A 17 -8.31 -2.86 7.17
N GLY A 18 -8.14 -2.26 8.34
CA GLY A 18 -9.01 -2.50 9.48
C GLY A 18 -10.46 -2.10 9.19
N ASP A 19 -10.64 -0.93 8.55
CA ASP A 19 -11.96 -0.46 8.11
C ASP A 19 -12.62 -1.43 7.11
N ALA A 20 -11.91 -1.77 6.03
CA ALA A 20 -12.41 -2.68 5.00
C ALA A 20 -12.73 -4.08 5.55
N HIS A 21 -11.97 -4.59 6.51
CA HIS A 21 -12.25 -5.88 7.16
C HIS A 21 -13.58 -5.87 7.91
N ARG A 22 -13.88 -4.78 8.63
CA ARG A 22 -15.13 -4.66 9.39
C ARG A 22 -16.36 -4.65 8.48
N TYR A 23 -16.27 -3.98 7.33
CA TYR A 23 -17.34 -3.98 6.35
C TYR A 23 -17.47 -5.32 5.60
N ARG A 24 -16.36 -5.82 5.04
CA ARG A 24 -16.37 -6.98 4.14
C ARG A 24 -16.62 -8.31 4.85
N VAL A 25 -16.14 -8.46 6.08
CA VAL A 25 -16.21 -9.71 6.85
C VAL A 25 -17.08 -9.54 8.09
N GLY A 26 -16.84 -8.49 8.86
CA GLY A 26 -17.61 -8.18 10.05
C GLY A 26 -16.76 -7.62 11.18
N ILE A 27 -17.42 -7.06 12.19
CA ILE A 27 -16.76 -6.42 13.34
C ILE A 27 -15.86 -7.37 14.13
N ASN A 28 -16.18 -8.67 14.14
CA ASN A 28 -15.43 -9.73 14.81
C ASN A 28 -14.61 -10.58 13.81
N ALA A 29 -14.13 -9.99 12.71
CA ALA A 29 -13.37 -10.71 11.67
C ALA A 29 -12.10 -11.42 12.21
N ASP A 30 -11.49 -10.88 13.26
CA ASP A 30 -10.34 -11.44 13.98
C ASP A 30 -10.70 -12.71 14.80
N HIS A 31 -11.99 -13.02 14.95
CA HIS A 31 -12.42 -14.23 15.64
C HIS A 31 -12.33 -15.49 14.77
N LEU A 32 -12.35 -15.33 13.44
CA LEU A 32 -12.28 -16.44 12.49
C LEU A 32 -10.99 -17.26 12.68
N PRO A 33 -11.03 -18.60 12.58
CA PRO A 33 -9.86 -19.44 12.86
C PRO A 33 -8.59 -19.05 12.09
N VAL A 34 -8.74 -18.61 10.84
CA VAL A 34 -7.62 -18.19 9.98
C VAL A 34 -7.04 -16.82 10.36
N ASN A 35 -7.82 -15.95 11.03
CA ASN A 35 -7.40 -14.59 11.39
C ASN A 35 -6.98 -14.48 12.86
N ARG A 36 -7.27 -15.50 13.67
CA ARG A 36 -7.04 -15.48 15.12
C ARG A 36 -5.53 -15.53 15.41
N PRO A 37 -5.03 -14.74 16.38
CA PRO A 37 -3.64 -14.85 16.81
C PRO A 37 -3.34 -16.25 17.36
N HIS A 38 -2.22 -16.84 16.93
CA HIS A 38 -1.79 -18.19 17.35
C HIS A 38 -0.78 -18.16 18.50
N ALA A 39 0.07 -17.13 18.56
CA ALA A 39 1.15 -17.04 19.55
C ALA A 39 0.69 -16.52 20.93
N THR A 40 -0.54 -16.01 21.02
CA THR A 40 -1.12 -15.47 22.27
C THR A 40 -2.64 -15.50 22.20
N GLU A 41 -3.28 -15.47 23.36
CA GLU A 41 -4.70 -15.16 23.47
C GLU A 41 -4.91 -13.63 23.51
N ALA A 42 -5.91 -13.13 22.78
CA ALA A 42 -6.29 -11.73 22.82
C ALA A 42 -7.04 -11.44 24.13
N ARG A 43 -6.41 -10.70 25.05
CA ARG A 43 -7.03 -10.25 26.30
C ARG A 43 -7.45 -8.79 26.17
N THR A 44 -8.71 -8.55 25.81
CA THR A 44 -9.23 -7.18 25.57
C THR A 44 -10.55 -6.92 26.30
N ASN A 45 -10.94 -5.65 26.32
CA ASN A 45 -12.25 -5.22 26.81
C ASN A 45 -13.32 -5.15 25.70
N SER A 46 -13.00 -5.55 24.46
CA SER A 46 -13.95 -5.61 23.36
C SER A 46 -15.07 -6.61 23.66
N ARG A 47 -16.32 -6.23 23.38
CA ARG A 47 -17.52 -7.03 23.59
C ARG A 47 -18.46 -6.91 22.39
N ASP A 48 -19.36 -7.88 22.29
CA ASP A 48 -20.51 -7.88 21.39
C ASP A 48 -20.14 -7.74 19.91
N GLY A 49 -21.06 -7.20 19.12
CA GLY A 49 -20.96 -7.14 17.67
C GLY A 49 -21.49 -8.40 16.97
N PHE A 50 -21.74 -8.27 15.66
CA PHE A 50 -22.26 -9.38 14.86
C PHE A 50 -21.30 -10.57 14.87
N LEU A 51 -21.85 -11.79 15.03
CA LEU A 51 -21.11 -13.05 15.14
C LEU A 51 -20.04 -13.08 16.24
N TYR A 52 -20.29 -12.39 17.36
CA TYR A 52 -19.46 -12.52 18.55
C TYR A 52 -19.53 -13.96 19.11
N ASP A 53 -18.38 -14.52 19.48
CA ASP A 53 -18.26 -15.93 19.91
C ASP A 53 -18.37 -16.13 21.44
N GLY A 54 -18.61 -15.05 22.19
CA GLY A 54 -18.78 -15.12 23.64
C GLY A 54 -17.48 -15.33 24.43
N ARG A 55 -16.29 -15.25 23.82
CA ARG A 55 -15.01 -15.64 24.45
C ARG A 55 -14.71 -14.97 25.79
N HIS A 56 -15.14 -13.71 25.98
CA HIS A 56 -14.87 -12.97 27.21
C HIS A 56 -15.90 -13.20 28.34
N LYS A 57 -16.97 -13.98 28.10
CA LYS A 57 -17.99 -14.37 29.10
C LYS A 57 -18.41 -13.20 30.02
N GLY A 58 -18.50 -13.44 31.34
CA GLY A 58 -18.86 -12.44 32.35
C GLY A 58 -17.70 -11.58 32.87
N THR A 59 -16.56 -11.52 32.19
CA THR A 59 -15.44 -10.69 32.62
C THR A 59 -15.77 -9.20 32.49
N LYS A 60 -15.29 -8.38 33.43
CA LYS A 60 -15.48 -6.93 33.40
C LYS A 60 -14.89 -6.36 32.10
N ASN A 61 -15.64 -5.46 31.46
CA ASN A 61 -15.36 -4.90 30.14
C ASN A 61 -14.81 -3.47 30.19
N TYR A 62 -14.21 -3.08 31.32
CA TYR A 62 -13.68 -1.73 31.53
C TYR A 62 -12.31 -1.80 32.20
N GLU A 63 -11.50 -0.78 32.00
CA GLU A 63 -10.17 -0.58 32.61
C GLU A 63 -10.04 0.93 32.96
N PRO A 64 -9.46 1.30 34.11
CA PRO A 64 -8.95 0.41 35.16
C PRO A 64 -10.07 -0.30 35.94
N ASN A 65 -9.78 -1.48 36.51
CA ASN A 65 -10.73 -2.22 37.35
C ASN A 65 -10.03 -3.00 38.48
N SER A 66 -10.78 -3.31 39.54
CA SER A 66 -10.28 -4.04 40.72
C SER A 66 -10.50 -5.56 40.65
N PHE A 67 -10.74 -6.12 39.46
CA PHE A 67 -11.16 -7.51 39.26
C PHE A 67 -10.13 -8.36 38.47
N GLY A 68 -8.90 -7.88 38.32
CA GLY A 68 -7.82 -8.62 37.65
C GLY A 68 -8.01 -8.77 36.14
N GLY A 69 -8.71 -7.82 35.51
CA GLY A 69 -8.91 -7.78 34.05
C GLY A 69 -7.63 -7.47 33.26
N PRO A 70 -7.72 -7.39 31.91
CA PRO A 70 -6.61 -6.93 31.08
C PRO A 70 -6.14 -5.54 31.49
N VAL A 71 -4.81 -5.34 31.55
CA VAL A 71 -4.17 -4.05 31.86
C VAL A 71 -3.19 -3.70 30.75
N GLN A 72 -2.98 -2.41 30.52
CA GLN A 72 -1.95 -1.95 29.59
C GLN A 72 -0.55 -2.31 30.09
N THR A 73 0.39 -2.46 29.16
CA THR A 73 1.78 -2.84 29.51
C THR A 73 2.69 -1.65 29.73
N ASP A 74 2.23 -0.42 29.44
CA ASP A 74 3.00 0.82 29.37
C ASP A 74 4.26 0.75 28.48
N ARG A 75 4.38 -0.29 27.66
CA ARG A 75 5.47 -0.45 26.69
C ARG A 75 5.07 0.20 25.36
N PRO A 76 5.94 1.03 24.75
CA PRO A 76 5.72 1.52 23.41
C PRO A 76 5.53 0.36 22.42
N LEU A 77 4.49 0.44 21.59
CA LEU A 77 4.24 -0.56 20.55
C LEU A 77 5.33 -0.53 19.47
N TRP A 78 5.85 0.66 19.16
CA TRP A 78 6.98 0.90 18.26
C TRP A 78 7.84 2.07 18.77
N GLN A 79 8.99 2.29 18.13
CA GLN A 79 9.90 3.38 18.52
C GLN A 79 9.30 4.75 18.15
N PRO A 80 9.36 5.74 19.05
CA PRO A 80 8.91 7.09 18.75
C PRO A 80 9.78 7.73 17.66
N VAL A 81 9.15 8.52 16.79
CA VAL A 81 9.83 9.27 15.73
C VAL A 81 9.67 10.77 16.04
N PRO A 82 10.73 11.58 15.93
CA PRO A 82 10.61 13.02 16.13
C PRO A 82 9.70 13.64 15.07
N VAL A 83 8.84 14.56 15.48
CA VAL A 83 7.91 15.30 14.61
C VAL A 83 8.11 16.80 14.83
N ASN A 84 8.12 17.56 13.74
CA ASN A 84 8.26 19.02 13.74
C ASN A 84 7.44 19.63 12.58
N GLY A 85 7.22 20.95 12.61
CA GLY A 85 6.47 21.67 11.57
C GLY A 85 5.00 21.94 11.92
N ALA A 86 4.26 22.47 10.94
CA ALA A 86 2.84 22.78 11.08
C ALA A 86 1.95 21.66 10.52
N THR A 87 0.75 21.52 11.08
CA THR A 87 -0.27 20.60 10.55
C THR A 87 -0.92 21.18 9.30
N GLY A 88 -1.03 20.39 8.24
CA GLY A 88 -1.70 20.79 7.00
C GLY A 88 -1.42 19.82 5.86
N ASN A 89 -1.93 20.15 4.68
CA ASN A 89 -1.56 19.44 3.45
C ASN A 89 -0.14 19.83 3.08
N THR A 90 0.78 18.91 3.29
CA THR A 90 2.19 19.07 2.91
C THR A 90 2.47 18.14 1.74
N GLU A 91 3.28 18.58 0.79
CA GLU A 91 3.84 17.70 -0.23
C GLU A 91 4.78 16.68 0.42
N ALA A 92 5.05 15.57 -0.25
CA ALA A 92 6.11 14.69 0.24
C ALA A 92 7.44 15.47 0.16
N PRO A 93 8.32 15.39 1.18
CA PRO A 93 9.64 16.00 1.06
C PRO A 93 10.31 15.47 -0.20
N ALA A 94 10.62 16.36 -1.15
CA ALA A 94 11.39 15.99 -2.33
C ALA A 94 12.85 15.79 -1.93
N HIS A 95 13.37 14.59 -2.13
CA HIS A 95 14.78 14.30 -2.05
C HIS A 95 15.49 14.71 -3.34
N ALA A 96 16.81 14.92 -3.28
CA ALA A 96 17.59 15.35 -4.44
C ALA A 96 17.54 14.34 -5.61
N GLU A 97 17.20 13.08 -5.31
CA GLU A 97 17.03 12.00 -6.30
C GLU A 97 15.57 11.72 -6.66
N ASP A 98 14.60 12.46 -6.10
CA ASP A 98 13.18 12.25 -6.38
C ASP A 98 12.85 12.78 -7.78
N ASP A 99 12.91 11.88 -8.74
CA ASP A 99 12.46 12.04 -10.12
C ASP A 99 11.61 10.82 -10.50
N ASP A 100 10.44 11.08 -11.10
CA ASP A 100 9.51 10.06 -11.59
C ASP A 100 10.16 9.15 -12.67
N PHE A 101 11.25 9.60 -13.31
CA PHE A 101 11.80 8.97 -14.51
C PHE A 101 13.17 8.29 -14.32
N VAL A 102 14.02 8.78 -13.41
CA VAL A 102 15.40 8.27 -13.25
C VAL A 102 15.44 6.78 -12.88
N GLN A 103 14.65 6.36 -11.89
CA GLN A 103 14.66 4.96 -11.46
C GLN A 103 14.05 4.04 -12.51
N ALA A 104 12.95 4.47 -13.16
CA ALA A 104 12.32 3.72 -14.24
C ALA A 104 13.26 3.53 -15.44
N GLY A 105 13.96 4.60 -15.85
CA GLY A 105 14.97 4.54 -16.92
C GLY A 105 16.15 3.65 -16.55
N THR A 106 16.60 3.72 -15.29
CA THR A 106 17.70 2.87 -14.80
C THR A 106 17.31 1.39 -14.85
N LEU A 107 16.10 1.05 -14.43
CA LEU A 107 15.58 -0.31 -14.58
C LEU A 107 15.55 -0.75 -16.05
N TYR A 108 15.06 0.08 -16.96
CA TYR A 108 15.04 -0.24 -18.39
C TYR A 108 16.45 -0.52 -18.95
N ARG A 109 17.45 0.29 -18.56
CA ARG A 109 18.84 0.11 -18.99
C ARG A 109 19.50 -1.14 -18.41
N LEU A 110 19.04 -1.63 -17.25
CA LEU A 110 19.51 -2.87 -16.64
C LEU A 110 18.93 -4.13 -17.30
N MET A 111 17.81 -4.01 -18.01
CA MET A 111 17.18 -5.15 -18.68
C MET A 111 18.04 -5.66 -19.84
N SER A 112 18.04 -6.98 -20.02
CA SER A 112 18.52 -7.62 -21.26
C SER A 112 17.66 -7.21 -22.46
N GLU A 113 18.19 -7.37 -23.68
CA GLU A 113 17.43 -7.03 -24.89
C GLU A 113 16.14 -7.85 -25.01
N ASP A 114 16.14 -9.14 -24.66
CA ASP A 114 14.94 -9.96 -24.69
C ASP A 114 13.86 -9.49 -23.68
N GLU A 115 14.28 -8.99 -22.51
CA GLU A 115 13.36 -8.38 -21.54
C GLU A 115 12.79 -7.06 -22.04
N LYS A 116 13.63 -6.22 -22.66
CA LYS A 116 13.16 -4.97 -23.28
C LYS A 116 12.14 -5.25 -24.36
N VAL A 117 12.37 -6.24 -25.23
CA VAL A 117 11.41 -6.63 -26.27
C VAL A 117 10.07 -7.02 -25.65
N ARG A 118 10.05 -7.92 -24.66
CA ARG A 118 8.80 -8.31 -23.97
C ARG A 118 8.10 -7.14 -23.30
N LEU A 119 8.85 -6.24 -22.67
CA LEU A 119 8.29 -5.04 -22.04
C LEU A 119 7.61 -4.14 -23.07
N ILE A 120 8.29 -3.88 -24.19
CA ILE A 120 7.76 -3.08 -25.29
C ILE A 120 6.50 -3.72 -25.88
N ASP A 121 6.54 -5.02 -26.19
CA ASP A 121 5.41 -5.73 -26.78
C ASP A 121 4.16 -5.69 -25.87
N ASN A 122 4.35 -5.91 -24.56
CA ASN A 122 3.27 -5.84 -23.58
C ASN A 122 2.67 -4.43 -23.50
N LEU A 123 3.51 -3.40 -23.38
CA LEU A 123 3.05 -2.02 -23.27
C LEU A 123 2.36 -1.56 -24.56
N ALA A 124 2.95 -1.86 -25.72
CA ALA A 124 2.37 -1.54 -27.01
C ALA A 124 1.02 -2.21 -27.22
N GLY A 125 0.87 -3.47 -26.80
CA GLY A 125 -0.37 -4.22 -26.85
C GLY A 125 -1.54 -3.56 -26.10
N PHE A 126 -1.27 -2.88 -24.97
CA PHE A 126 -2.30 -2.13 -24.23
C PHE A 126 -2.48 -0.70 -24.77
N ILE A 127 -1.39 0.01 -25.06
CA ILE A 127 -1.44 1.41 -25.50
C ILE A 127 -2.07 1.53 -26.90
N SER A 128 -1.89 0.54 -27.77
CA SER A 128 -2.51 0.51 -29.10
C SER A 128 -4.04 0.56 -29.03
N GLN A 129 -4.64 0.01 -27.97
CA GLN A 129 -6.10 -0.03 -27.75
C GLN A 129 -6.68 1.29 -27.19
N VAL A 130 -5.84 2.26 -26.82
CA VAL A 130 -6.29 3.55 -26.27
C VAL A 130 -6.92 4.40 -27.37
N SER A 131 -8.23 4.63 -27.29
CA SER A 131 -9.02 5.30 -28.34
C SER A 131 -8.72 6.79 -28.56
N ARG A 132 -8.05 7.46 -27.62
CA ARG A 132 -7.67 8.87 -27.73
C ARG A 132 -6.18 9.00 -27.95
N ASP A 133 -5.79 9.49 -29.13
CA ASP A 133 -4.39 9.62 -29.53
C ASP A 133 -3.58 10.44 -28.54
N GLY A 134 -4.10 11.59 -28.11
CA GLY A 134 -3.40 12.42 -27.11
C GLY A 134 -3.17 11.72 -25.76
N ILE A 135 -3.91 10.66 -25.40
CA ILE A 135 -3.59 9.86 -24.20
C ILE A 135 -2.42 8.93 -24.49
N ALA A 136 -2.42 8.26 -25.64
CA ALA A 136 -1.34 7.35 -26.04
C ALA A 136 -0.01 8.10 -26.24
N GLU A 137 -0.05 9.27 -26.88
CA GLU A 137 1.11 10.17 -27.04
C GLU A 137 1.71 10.54 -25.69
N ARG A 138 0.90 11.05 -24.74
CA ARG A 138 1.38 11.40 -23.40
C ARG A 138 1.95 10.21 -22.63
N ALA A 139 1.36 9.02 -22.79
CA ALA A 139 1.90 7.81 -22.16
C ALA A 139 3.30 7.49 -22.71
N ILE A 140 3.46 7.50 -24.03
CA ILE A 140 4.75 7.29 -24.70
C ILE A 140 5.76 8.36 -24.27
N ASP A 141 5.35 9.63 -24.17
CA ASP A 141 6.20 10.74 -23.73
C ASP A 141 6.76 10.53 -22.31
N ASN A 142 5.98 9.98 -21.39
CA ASN A 142 6.47 9.63 -20.05
C ASN A 142 7.56 8.55 -20.10
N PHE A 143 7.40 7.52 -20.94
CA PHE A 143 8.45 6.50 -21.12
C PHE A 143 9.69 7.08 -21.82
N ARG A 144 9.52 8.06 -22.72
CA ARG A 144 10.64 8.76 -23.37
C ARG A 144 11.42 9.63 -22.37
N GLN A 145 10.77 10.21 -21.37
CA GLN A 145 11.44 10.93 -20.28
C GLN A 145 12.32 10.01 -19.43
N ALA A 146 11.93 8.75 -19.25
CA ALA A 146 12.73 7.74 -18.55
C ALA A 146 13.95 7.28 -19.36
N ASP A 147 13.78 7.00 -20.65
CA ASP A 147 14.87 6.66 -21.57
C ASP A 147 14.46 6.88 -23.04
N GLY A 148 15.37 7.46 -23.84
CA GLY A 148 15.09 7.81 -25.23
C GLY A 148 14.89 6.59 -26.15
N ASP A 149 15.63 5.50 -25.92
CA ASP A 149 15.44 4.25 -26.67
C ASP A 149 14.11 3.60 -26.30
N PHE A 150 13.75 3.64 -25.01
CA PHE A 150 12.48 3.12 -24.51
C PHE A 150 11.29 3.78 -25.21
N GLY A 151 11.20 5.11 -25.17
CA GLY A 151 10.13 5.85 -25.85
C GLY A 151 10.07 5.57 -27.35
N LYS A 152 11.22 5.54 -28.02
CA LYS A 152 11.31 5.28 -29.48
C LYS A 152 10.80 3.89 -29.87
N ARG A 153 11.24 2.84 -29.16
CA ARG A 153 10.80 1.47 -29.45
C ARG A 153 9.31 1.30 -29.18
N LEU A 154 8.81 1.91 -28.11
CA LEU A 154 7.41 1.82 -27.74
C LEU A 154 6.50 2.51 -28.77
N GLU A 155 6.88 3.70 -29.20
CA GLU A 155 6.16 4.46 -30.24
C GLU A 155 6.05 3.66 -31.53
N ALA A 156 7.16 3.10 -32.01
CA ALA A 156 7.17 2.29 -33.23
C ALA A 156 6.26 1.05 -33.10
N ALA A 157 6.32 0.35 -31.96
CA ALA A 157 5.50 -0.83 -31.71
C ALA A 157 3.99 -0.48 -31.63
N VAL A 158 3.63 0.63 -30.97
CA VAL A 158 2.25 1.11 -30.90
C VAL A 158 1.72 1.46 -32.29
N GLN A 159 2.50 2.19 -33.09
CA GLN A 159 2.12 2.54 -34.46
C GLN A 159 1.93 1.31 -35.34
N ALA A 160 2.82 0.32 -35.23
CA ALA A 160 2.69 -0.94 -35.97
C ALA A 160 1.41 -1.71 -35.64
N LEU A 161 0.94 -1.65 -34.39
CA LEU A 161 -0.31 -2.31 -33.96
C LEU A 161 -1.58 -1.50 -34.29
N ARG A 162 -1.46 -0.18 -34.48
CA ARG A 162 -2.57 0.70 -34.89
C ARG A 162 -2.74 0.81 -36.41
N GLY A 163 -1.77 0.31 -37.17
CA GLY A 163 -1.76 0.25 -38.64
C GLY A 163 -2.85 -0.65 -39.19
#